data_AF-A0A2Z6MC56-F1
#
_entry.id   AF-A0A2Z6MC56-F1
#
_cell.length_a   1.000
_cell.length_b   1.000
_cell.length_c   1.000
_cell.angle_alpha   90.00
_cell.angle_beta   90.00
_cell.angle_gamma   90.00
#
_symmetry.space_group_name_H-M   'P 1'
#
loop_
_entity.id
_entity.type
_entity.pdbx_description
1 polymer ?
#
loop_
_entity_poly.entity_id
_entity_poly.type
_entity_poly.pdbx_seq_one_letter_code
_entity_poly.pdbx_strand_id
1 'polypeptide(L)'
;MPELLWKSYIDFEVAECEFEKARVLYGRLLDRTKHLKVWMSYAEFEAAAIDKESFDLSEEQKKQCIQRVRRVFEEALNYFRSSASDLKEETAMLLEKWLSLEASFGELGDVSLVHSKLPMRLKKRRQVSTVDDSFGIEEYIDYLFPEETQTSNLKILEAAYRWKKQKLSSEF
;
A
#
# COMPACT_ATOMS: atom_id res chain seq x y z
N MET A 1 -9.18 5.54 26.36
CA MET A 1 -8.85 5.66 24.94
C MET A 1 -9.48 4.49 24.18
N PRO A 2 -10.39 4.72 23.23
CA PRO A 2 -11.07 3.65 22.49
C PRO A 2 -10.11 2.71 21.72
N GLU A 3 -9.00 3.25 21.20
CA GLU A 3 -7.98 2.48 20.44
C GLU A 3 -7.26 1.44 21.32
N LEU A 4 -7.01 1.77 22.59
CA LEU A 4 -6.37 0.86 23.53
C LEU A 4 -7.24 -0.37 23.80
N LEU A 5 -8.56 -0.18 23.84
CA LEU A 5 -9.54 -1.24 24.06
C LEU A 5 -9.59 -2.21 22.87
N TRP A 6 -9.60 -1.68 21.65
CA TRP A 6 -9.55 -2.49 20.43
C TRP A 6 -8.29 -3.34 20.38
N LYS A 7 -7.13 -2.72 20.62
CA LYS A 7 -5.87 -3.44 20.68
C LYS A 7 -5.91 -4.55 21.74
N SER A 8 -6.29 -4.23 22.98
CA SER A 8 -6.34 -5.24 24.04
C SER A 8 -7.31 -6.38 23.74
N TYR A 9 -8.41 -6.09 23.04
CA TYR A 9 -9.41 -7.11 22.72
C TYR A 9 -8.92 -8.02 21.59
N ILE A 10 -8.30 -7.45 20.55
CA ILE A 10 -7.66 -8.23 19.49
C ILE A 10 -6.54 -9.09 20.08
N ASP A 11 -5.65 -8.50 20.88
CA ASP A 11 -4.53 -9.21 21.52
C ASP A 11 -5.03 -10.39 22.38
N PHE A 12 -6.17 -10.22 23.07
CA PHE A 12 -6.83 -11.29 23.83
C PHE A 12 -7.30 -12.44 22.93
N GLU A 13 -8.06 -12.17 21.87
CA GLU A 13 -8.54 -13.22 20.95
C GLU A 13 -7.36 -13.93 20.26
N VAL A 14 -6.28 -13.20 19.94
CA VAL A 14 -5.04 -13.77 19.37
C VAL A 14 -4.29 -14.66 20.37
N ALA A 15 -4.34 -14.33 21.67
CA ALA A 15 -3.72 -15.13 22.72
C ALA A 15 -4.48 -16.43 22.96
N GLU A 16 -5.82 -16.40 22.86
CA GLU A 16 -6.70 -17.57 22.94
C GLU A 16 -6.76 -18.38 21.62
N CYS A 17 -5.98 -18.00 20.59
CA CYS A 17 -5.99 -18.61 19.26
C CYS A 17 -7.35 -18.58 18.55
N GLU A 18 -8.20 -17.61 18.89
CA GLU A 18 -9.52 -17.38 18.29
C GLU A 18 -9.38 -16.48 17.05
N PHE A 19 -8.71 -16.99 16.03
CA PHE A 19 -8.32 -16.22 14.84
C PHE A 19 -9.52 -15.69 14.05
N GLU A 20 -10.62 -16.44 13.95
CA GLU A 20 -11.85 -16.00 13.30
C GLU A 20 -12.47 -14.78 14.00
N LYS A 21 -12.47 -14.76 15.34
CA LYS A 21 -12.97 -13.61 16.12
C LYS A 21 -12.07 -12.40 15.92
N ALA A 22 -10.75 -12.60 15.97
CA ALA A 22 -9.77 -11.54 15.71
C ALA A 22 -9.97 -10.90 14.32
N ARG A 23 -10.22 -11.70 13.27
CA ARG A 23 -10.55 -11.20 11.91
C ARG A 23 -11.81 -10.32 11.90
N VAL A 24 -12.87 -10.76 12.58
CA VAL A 24 -14.11 -9.98 12.69
C VAL A 24 -13.86 -8.65 13.41
N LEU A 25 -13.01 -8.64 14.44
CA LEU A 25 -12.63 -7.42 15.14
C LEU A 25 -11.83 -6.46 14.25
N TYR A 26 -10.84 -6.97 13.50
CA TYR A 26 -10.10 -6.16 12.52
C TYR A 26 -11.02 -5.56 11.46
N GLY A 27 -11.95 -6.35 10.91
CA GLY A 27 -12.95 -5.86 9.96
C GLY A 27 -13.80 -4.71 10.53
N ARG A 28 -14.36 -4.89 11.73
CA ARG A 28 -15.13 -3.84 12.42
C ARG A 28 -14.31 -2.60 12.74
N LEU A 29 -13.02 -2.77 13.07
CA LEU A 29 -12.12 -1.66 13.32
C LEU A 29 -11.81 -0.90 12.02
N LEU A 30 -11.63 -1.61 10.90
CA LEU A 30 -11.41 -1.04 9.57
C LEU A 30 -12.64 -0.33 9.00
N ASP A 31 -13.84 -0.77 9.36
CA ASP A 31 -15.09 -0.06 9.04
C ASP A 31 -15.17 1.32 9.71
N ARG A 32 -14.61 1.44 10.93
CA ARG A 32 -14.61 2.68 11.72
C ARG A 32 -13.40 3.56 11.48
N THR A 33 -12.24 2.96 11.23
CA THR A 33 -10.96 3.63 11.11
C THR A 33 -10.18 3.04 9.96
N LYS A 34 -9.62 3.86 9.09
CA LYS A 34 -8.85 3.37 7.93
C LYS A 34 -7.43 3.86 7.97
N HIS A 35 -6.83 3.81 9.16
CA HIS A 35 -5.45 4.19 9.38
C HIS A 35 -4.50 3.09 8.88
N LEU A 36 -3.40 3.51 8.24
CA LEU A 36 -2.35 2.60 7.76
C LEU A 36 -1.89 1.59 8.83
N LYS A 37 -1.73 2.05 10.08
CA LYS A 37 -1.30 1.18 11.19
C LYS A 37 -2.24 0.00 11.44
N VAL A 38 -3.55 0.18 11.26
CA VAL A 38 -4.53 -0.89 11.44
C VAL A 38 -4.39 -1.93 10.33
N TRP A 39 -4.25 -1.49 9.08
CA TRP A 39 -3.98 -2.38 7.94
C TRP A 39 -2.68 -3.18 8.12
N MET A 40 -1.59 -2.51 8.53
CA MET A 40 -0.32 -3.19 8.81
C MET A 40 -0.46 -4.22 9.93
N SER A 41 -1.11 -3.86 11.04
CA SER A 41 -1.34 -4.80 12.15
C SER A 41 -2.20 -5.99 11.75
N TYR A 42 -3.18 -5.81 10.87
CA TYR A 42 -4.02 -6.90 10.40
C TYR A 42 -3.24 -7.88 9.52
N ALA A 43 -2.41 -7.36 8.61
CA ALA A 43 -1.55 -8.20 7.78
C ALA A 43 -0.48 -8.95 8.61
N GLU A 44 0.12 -8.28 9.61
CA GLU A 44 1.04 -8.92 10.56
C GLU A 44 0.37 -10.01 11.38
N PHE A 45 -0.88 -9.79 11.81
CA PHE A 45 -1.68 -10.80 12.50
C PHE A 45 -1.91 -12.05 11.62
N GLU A 46 -2.34 -11.88 10.37
CA GLU A 46 -2.56 -13.03 9.48
C GLU A 46 -1.24 -13.77 9.21
N ALA A 47 -0.12 -13.06 9.07
CA ALA A 47 1.19 -13.67 8.93
C ALA A 47 1.59 -14.47 10.19
N ALA A 48 1.40 -13.90 11.38
CA ALA A 48 1.72 -14.57 12.64
C ALA A 48 0.79 -15.76 12.93
N ALA A 49 -0.47 -15.73 12.46
CA ALA A 49 -1.38 -16.86 12.56
C ALA A 49 -0.86 -18.08 11.77
N ILE A 50 -0.22 -17.85 10.61
CA ILE A 50 0.43 -18.92 9.83
C ILE A 50 1.48 -19.63 10.67
N ASP A 51 2.36 -18.88 11.33
CA ASP A 51 3.46 -19.45 12.11
C ASP A 51 2.94 -20.24 13.31
N LYS A 52 1.89 -19.75 13.98
CA LYS A 52 1.26 -20.43 15.12
C LYS A 52 0.54 -21.71 14.72
N GLU A 53 -0.10 -21.74 13.55
CA GLU A 53 -0.79 -22.93 13.03
C GLU A 53 0.17 -23.87 12.26
N SER A 54 1.40 -23.42 11.95
CA SER A 54 2.30 -24.02 10.96
C SER A 54 2.64 -25.51 11.14
N PHE A 55 2.65 -26.01 12.38
CA PHE A 55 2.99 -27.41 12.66
C PHE A 55 1.94 -28.42 12.15
N ASP A 56 0.69 -28.00 12.02
CA ASP A 56 -0.44 -28.87 11.64
C ASP A 56 -1.01 -28.56 10.24
N LEU A 57 -0.50 -27.53 9.56
CA LEU A 57 -1.02 -27.09 8.26
C LEU A 57 -0.32 -27.76 7.08
N SER A 58 -1.13 -28.29 6.14
CA SER A 58 -0.68 -28.66 4.81
C SER A 58 -0.16 -27.45 4.04
N GLU A 59 0.69 -27.70 3.04
CA GLU A 59 1.18 -26.66 2.12
C GLU A 59 0.05 -25.89 1.43
N GLU A 60 -1.08 -26.55 1.12
CA GLU A 60 -2.27 -25.91 0.59
C GLU A 60 -2.91 -24.92 1.59
N GLN A 61 -2.94 -25.27 2.87
CA GLN A 61 -3.51 -24.42 3.90
C GLN A 61 -2.60 -23.22 4.18
N LYS A 62 -1.27 -23.42 4.20
CA LYS A 62 -0.31 -22.30 4.28
C LYS A 62 -0.50 -21.32 3.12
N LYS A 63 -0.66 -21.82 1.89
CA LYS A 63 -0.96 -20.99 0.71
C LYS A 63 -2.26 -20.20 0.88
N GLN A 64 -3.30 -20.81 1.44
CA GLN A 64 -4.56 -20.10 1.72
C GLN A 64 -4.38 -18.97 2.73
N CYS A 65 -3.60 -19.20 3.80
CA CYS A 65 -3.33 -18.15 4.78
C CYS A 65 -2.46 -17.02 4.19
N ILE A 66 -1.44 -17.34 3.38
CA ILE A 66 -0.67 -16.33 2.63
C ILE A 66 -1.58 -15.52 1.69
N GLN A 67 -2.55 -16.16 1.04
CA GLN A 67 -3.54 -15.45 0.23
C GLN A 67 -4.40 -14.49 1.06
N ARG A 68 -4.72 -14.80 2.31
CA ARG A 68 -5.42 -13.85 3.21
C ARG A 68 -4.56 -12.62 3.48
N VAL A 69 -3.27 -12.80 3.79
CA VAL A 69 -2.33 -11.69 3.97
C VAL A 69 -2.29 -10.79 2.72
N ARG A 70 -2.14 -11.40 1.53
CA ARG A 70 -2.14 -10.68 0.25
C ARG A 70 -3.44 -9.90 0.03
N ARG A 71 -4.60 -10.52 0.31
CA ARG A 71 -5.90 -9.85 0.21
C ARG A 71 -5.98 -8.61 1.10
N VAL A 72 -5.48 -8.68 2.35
CA VAL A 72 -5.45 -7.52 3.25
C VAL A 72 -4.64 -6.37 2.64
N PHE A 73 -3.48 -6.65 2.05
CA PHE A 73 -2.68 -5.62 1.37
C PHE A 73 -3.36 -5.07 0.11
N GLU A 74 -4.00 -5.92 -0.69
CA GLU A 74 -4.73 -5.48 -1.88
C GLU A 74 -5.93 -4.60 -1.55
N GLU A 75 -6.70 -4.96 -0.52
CA GLU A 75 -7.80 -4.14 -0.01
C GLU A 75 -7.30 -2.79 0.51
N ALA A 76 -6.20 -2.80 1.28
CA ALA A 76 -5.56 -1.58 1.75
C ALA A 76 -5.10 -0.69 0.59
N LEU A 77 -4.42 -1.25 -0.43
CA LEU A 77 -3.98 -0.50 -1.61
C LEU A 77 -5.14 0.08 -2.41
N ASN A 78 -6.21 -0.68 -2.61
CA ASN A 78 -7.41 -0.19 -3.27
C ASN A 78 -8.05 0.97 -2.51
N TYR A 79 -8.05 0.88 -1.17
CA TYR A 79 -8.49 1.99 -0.33
C TYR A 79 -7.59 3.22 -0.50
N PHE A 80 -6.27 3.11 -0.34
CA PHE A 80 -5.37 4.26 -0.46
C PHE A 80 -5.41 4.90 -1.85
N ARG A 81 -5.53 4.08 -2.90
CA ARG A 81 -5.67 4.54 -4.29
C ARG A 81 -6.98 5.31 -4.52
N SER A 82 -8.09 4.86 -3.95
CA SER A 82 -9.41 5.48 -4.13
C SER A 82 -9.67 6.68 -3.23
N SER A 83 -8.97 6.77 -2.09
CA SER A 83 -9.32 7.71 -1.02
C SER A 83 -8.63 9.07 -1.10
N ALA A 84 -7.40 9.17 -1.62
CA ALA A 84 -6.73 10.45 -1.88
C ALA A 84 -5.38 10.27 -2.61
N SER A 85 -5.02 11.20 -3.51
CA SER A 85 -3.71 11.21 -4.19
C SER A 85 -2.52 11.52 -3.25
N ASP A 86 -2.80 11.95 -2.02
CA ASP A 86 -1.78 12.51 -1.11
C ASP A 86 -1.21 11.47 -0.13
N LEU A 87 -1.75 10.24 -0.12
CA LEU A 87 -1.27 9.15 0.76
C LEU A 87 -0.19 8.30 0.10
N LYS A 88 0.64 8.94 -0.74
CA LYS A 88 1.71 8.26 -1.48
C LYS A 88 2.77 7.67 -0.55
N GLU A 89 3.13 8.39 0.50
CA GLU A 89 4.06 7.91 1.52
C GLU A 89 3.49 6.70 2.26
N GLU A 90 2.23 6.76 2.69
CA GLU A 90 1.55 5.64 3.34
C GLU A 90 1.47 4.40 2.44
N THR A 91 1.19 4.62 1.15
CA THR A 91 1.17 3.55 0.14
C THR A 91 2.57 2.94 -0.06
N ALA A 92 3.63 3.76 -0.04
CA ALA A 92 5.01 3.29 -0.11
C ALA A 92 5.35 2.42 1.12
N MET A 93 5.02 2.89 2.34
CA MET A 93 5.23 2.13 3.58
C MET A 93 4.46 0.80 3.57
N LEU A 94 3.23 0.79 3.06
CA LEU A 94 2.42 -0.42 2.93
C LEU A 94 3.08 -1.45 2.01
N LEU A 95 3.60 -1.00 0.85
CA LEU A 95 4.29 -1.86 -0.11
C LEU A 95 5.62 -2.39 0.44
N GLU A 96 6.38 -1.57 1.15
CA GLU A 96 7.61 -2.02 1.84
C GLU A 96 7.29 -3.09 2.88
N LYS A 97 6.20 -2.91 3.65
CA LYS A 97 5.76 -3.92 4.62
C LYS A 97 5.30 -5.22 3.94
N TRP A 98 4.56 -5.13 2.84
CA TRP A 98 4.15 -6.30 2.06
C TRP A 98 5.39 -7.05 1.51
N LEU A 99 6.35 -6.33 0.96
CA LEU A 99 7.61 -6.90 0.46
C LEU A 99 8.35 -7.69 1.55
N SER A 100 8.44 -7.11 2.75
CA SER A 100 9.08 -7.76 3.90
C SER A 100 8.36 -9.04 4.32
N LEU A 101 7.02 -9.08 4.26
CA LEU A 101 6.25 -10.27 4.60
C LEU A 101 6.36 -11.36 3.53
N GLU A 102 6.31 -11.00 2.24
CA GLU A 102 6.55 -11.96 1.15
C GLU A 102 7.94 -12.61 1.26
N ALA A 103 8.96 -11.83 1.62
CA ALA A 103 10.29 -12.37 1.87
C ALA A 103 10.32 -13.33 3.09
N SER A 104 9.51 -13.08 4.12
CA SER A 104 9.45 -13.93 5.31
C SER A 104 8.78 -15.29 5.07
N PHE A 105 7.93 -15.41 4.04
CA PHE A 105 7.26 -16.66 3.68
C PHE A 105 8.15 -17.66 2.91
N GLY A 106 9.39 -17.28 2.58
CA GLY A 106 10.34 -18.16 1.89
C GLY A 106 9.82 -18.60 0.51
N GLU A 107 9.84 -19.91 0.23
CA GLU A 107 9.43 -20.47 -1.07
C GLU A 107 7.94 -20.30 -1.41
N LEU A 108 7.09 -20.08 -0.39
CA LEU A 108 5.66 -19.82 -0.59
C LEU A 108 5.37 -18.33 -0.86
N GLY A 109 6.33 -17.47 -0.55
CA GLY A 109 6.28 -16.05 -0.82
C GLY A 109 6.61 -15.70 -2.27
N ASP A 110 6.17 -14.52 -2.70
CA ASP A 110 6.50 -13.98 -4.01
C ASP A 110 6.74 -12.46 -3.92
N VAL A 111 8.01 -12.12 -3.77
CA VAL A 111 8.51 -10.73 -3.67
C VAL A 111 8.31 -9.97 -5.00
N SER A 112 8.27 -10.67 -6.13
CA SER A 112 8.17 -10.05 -7.45
C SER A 112 6.82 -9.35 -7.68
N LEU A 113 5.76 -9.87 -7.05
CA LEU A 113 4.42 -9.28 -7.05
C LEU A 113 4.42 -7.86 -6.51
N VAL A 114 5.22 -7.60 -5.48
CA VAL A 114 5.28 -6.30 -4.78
C VAL A 114 6.33 -5.40 -5.40
N HIS A 115 7.48 -5.96 -5.80
CA HIS A 115 8.58 -5.19 -6.37
C HIS A 115 8.15 -4.39 -7.61
N SER A 116 7.27 -4.95 -8.45
CA SER A 116 6.72 -4.26 -9.62
C SER A 116 5.83 -3.06 -9.31
N LYS A 117 5.37 -2.93 -8.05
CA LYS A 117 4.46 -1.87 -7.58
C LYS A 117 5.19 -0.78 -6.78
N LEU A 118 6.44 -1.00 -6.37
CA LEU A 118 7.18 -0.08 -5.50
C LEU A 118 7.40 1.29 -6.17
N PRO A 119 7.15 2.39 -5.44
CA PRO A 119 7.40 3.73 -5.97
C PRO A 119 8.87 4.11 -5.94
N MET A 120 9.25 5.01 -6.85
CA MET A 120 10.54 5.71 -6.79
C MET A 120 10.44 6.92 -5.87
N ARG A 121 11.36 7.03 -4.90
CA ARG A 121 11.48 8.19 -4.02
C ARG A 121 12.21 9.33 -4.73
N LEU A 122 11.58 10.49 -4.85
CA LEU A 122 12.11 11.69 -5.51
C LEU A 122 12.21 12.85 -4.53
N LYS A 123 13.22 13.70 -4.68
CA LYS A 123 13.31 14.97 -3.96
C LYS A 123 12.82 16.08 -4.89
N LYS A 124 11.77 16.80 -4.49
CA LYS A 124 11.21 17.92 -5.24
C LYS A 124 11.37 19.23 -4.46
N ARG A 125 11.37 20.34 -5.19
CA ARG A 125 11.41 21.69 -4.64
C ARG A 125 10.08 22.37 -4.95
N ARG A 126 9.43 22.93 -3.93
CA ARG A 126 8.25 23.79 -4.10
C ARG A 126 8.53 25.18 -3.54
N GLN A 127 7.87 26.17 -4.12
CA GLN A 127 7.89 27.53 -3.62
C GLN A 127 6.82 27.65 -2.54
N VAL A 128 7.19 28.19 -1.38
CA VAL A 128 6.28 28.42 -0.25
C VAL A 128 6.30 29.92 0.07
N SER A 129 5.13 30.51 0.24
CA SER A 129 5.01 31.90 0.71
C SER A 129 5.30 31.97 2.20
N THR A 130 6.30 32.77 2.59
CA THR A 130 6.53 33.11 3.99
C THR A 130 5.71 34.33 4.38
N VAL A 131 5.57 34.55 5.70
CA VAL A 131 4.75 35.63 6.30
C VAL A 131 5.14 37.04 5.83
N ASP A 132 6.38 37.20 5.35
CA ASP A 132 6.95 38.46 4.83
C ASP A 132 6.83 38.64 3.30
N ASP A 133 5.87 37.97 2.63
CA ASP A 133 5.73 37.97 1.15
C ASP A 133 7.02 37.55 0.41
N SER A 134 7.93 36.89 1.11
CA SER A 134 9.15 36.33 0.55
C SER A 134 8.90 34.90 0.09
N PHE A 135 9.58 34.47 -0.98
CA PHE A 135 9.45 33.10 -1.46
C PHE A 135 10.56 32.22 -0.90
N GLY A 136 10.19 31.27 -0.04
CA GLY A 136 11.08 30.20 0.42
C GLY A 136 11.06 29.01 -0.53
N ILE A 137 12.22 28.36 -0.74
CA ILE A 137 12.29 27.06 -1.43
C ILE A 137 12.25 25.97 -0.34
N GLU A 138 11.23 25.11 -0.39
CA GLU A 138 11.12 23.96 0.49
C GLU A 138 11.41 22.67 -0.30
N GLU A 139 12.36 21.86 0.19
CA GLU A 139 12.61 20.52 -0.33
C GLU A 139 11.64 19.52 0.32
N TYR A 140 10.87 18.79 -0.48
CA TYR A 140 9.96 17.74 -0.01
C TYR A 140 10.20 16.43 -0.76
N ILE A 141 9.82 15.31 -0.12
CA ILE A 141 9.89 13.98 -0.73
C ILE A 141 8.58 13.72 -1.45
N ASP A 142 8.68 13.30 -2.70
CA ASP A 142 7.56 12.82 -3.50
C ASP A 142 7.83 11.36 -3.89
N TYR A 143 6.76 10.64 -4.21
CA TYR A 143 6.82 9.25 -4.64
C TYR A 143 6.18 9.13 -6.03
N LEU A 144 6.89 8.46 -6.93
CA LEU A 144 6.44 8.21 -8.29
C LEU A 144 6.16 6.72 -8.46
N PHE A 145 4.89 6.35 -8.61
CA PHE A 145 4.50 4.96 -8.79
C PHE A 145 4.68 4.51 -10.25
N PRO A 146 5.02 3.23 -10.50
CA PRO A 146 5.17 2.71 -11.86
C PRO A 146 3.96 2.96 -12.77
N GLU A 147 2.74 2.84 -12.26
CA GLU A 147 1.50 3.15 -12.99
C GLU A 147 1.44 4.63 -13.44
N GLU A 148 1.88 5.57 -12.61
CA GLU A 148 1.90 7.00 -12.95
C GLU A 148 2.88 7.29 -14.08
N THR A 149 4.04 6.61 -14.12
CA THR A 149 5.03 6.77 -15.19
C THR A 149 4.51 6.32 -16.56
N GLN A 150 3.67 5.28 -16.59
CA GLN A 150 3.08 4.82 -17.84
C GLN A 150 2.08 5.86 -18.38
N THR A 151 1.24 6.43 -17.52
CA THR A 151 0.24 7.42 -17.94
C THR A 151 0.84 8.72 -18.46
N SER A 152 1.97 9.19 -17.89
CA SER A 152 2.63 10.42 -18.35
C SER A 152 3.30 10.21 -19.71
N ASN A 153 3.98 9.09 -19.93
CA ASN A 153 4.59 8.73 -21.21
C ASN A 153 3.54 8.67 -22.35
N LEU A 154 2.37 8.09 -22.08
CA LEU A 154 1.28 8.01 -23.07
C LEU A 154 0.75 9.41 -23.48
N LYS A 155 0.60 10.34 -22.54
CA LYS A 155 0.16 11.71 -22.82
C LYS A 155 1.16 12.48 -23.68
N ILE A 156 2.46 12.29 -23.44
CA ILE A 156 3.52 12.90 -24.24
C ILE A 156 3.48 12.37 -25.69
N LEU A 157 3.32 11.05 -25.86
CA LEU A 157 3.20 10.43 -27.18
C LEU A 157 1.95 10.89 -27.94
N GLU A 158 0.81 11.02 -27.25
CA GLU A 158 -0.41 11.53 -27.85
C GLU A 158 -0.26 12.99 -28.31
N ALA A 159 0.36 13.84 -27.49
CA ALA A 159 0.65 15.23 -27.85
C ALA A 159 1.59 15.33 -29.06
N ALA A 160 2.64 14.50 -29.11
CA ALA A 160 3.55 14.41 -30.25
C ALA A 160 2.83 13.98 -31.55
N TYR A 161 1.93 13.00 -31.45
CA TYR A 161 1.10 12.57 -32.58
C TYR A 161 0.18 13.69 -33.08
N ARG A 162 -0.50 14.41 -32.17
CA ARG A 162 -1.36 15.57 -32.50
C ARG A 162 -0.55 16.68 -33.19
N TRP A 163 0.64 16.99 -32.69
CA TRP A 163 1.55 17.97 -33.30
C TRP A 163 1.94 17.58 -34.73
N LYS A 164 2.32 16.31 -34.95
CA LYS A 164 2.64 15.80 -36.29
C LYS A 164 1.45 15.91 -37.25
N LYS A 165 0.24 15.59 -36.77
CA LYS A 165 -1.00 15.70 -37.56
C LYS A 165 -1.29 17.16 -37.95
N GLN A 166 -1.12 18.11 -37.03
CA GLN A 166 -1.28 19.54 -37.30
C GLN A 166 -0.28 20.05 -38.34
N LYS A 167 0.98 19.59 -38.29
CA LYS A 167 2.00 19.97 -39.26
C LYS A 167 1.66 19.47 -40.67
N LEU A 168 1.22 18.23 -40.78
CA LEU A 168 0.78 17.65 -42.06
C LEU A 168 -0.49 18.30 -42.62
N SER A 169 -1.43 18.73 -41.77
CA SER A 169 -2.62 19.45 -42.23
C SER A 169 -2.37 20.92 -42.58
N SER A 170 -1.23 21.48 -42.16
CA SER A 170 -0.82 22.86 -42.48
C SER A 170 0.03 22.94 -43.75
N GLU A 171 0.48 21.80 -44.29
CA GLU A 171 1.26 21.67 -45.53
C GLU A 171 0.38 21.38 -46.77
N PHE A 172 -0.95 21.37 -46.62
CA PHE A 172 -1.96 21.29 -47.68
C PHE A 172 -2.91 22.48 -47.59
#